data_AF-A0AA43I5P6-F1
#
_entry.id   AF-A0AA43I5P6-F1
#
_cell.length_a   1.000
_cell.length_b   1.000
_cell.length_c   1.000
_cell.angle_alpha   90.00
_cell.angle_beta   90.00
_cell.angle_gamma   90.00
#
_symmetry.space_group_name_H-M   'P 1'
#
loop_
_entity.id
_entity.type
_entity.pdbx_description
1 polymer ?
#
loop_
_entity_poly.entity_id
_entity_poly.type
_entity_poly.pdbx_seq_one_letter_code
_entity_poly.pdbx_strand_id
1 'polypeptide(L)'
;MKKLICIADIYALKEADQKECMITPQTLVTPAAYDVAEELGIAFVEEAEPIVNDLSDFLQQKDPGALLQLLGNQELLQRLTAILQKTPYQSEKDCQGTLLIHGQSIQMESCEKNACSSQLLFKNLFNCLNLKVIEIKAGPCQDLYFEDEVHLILEGCVDFTIENRQYHAEAGDVLQHTKAVKIQGLVKKNLRFIQLKATK
;
A
#
# COMPACT_ATOMS: atom_id res chain seq x y z
N MET A 1 -23.51 23.25 -13.38
CA MET A 1 -23.48 22.70 -14.76
C MET A 1 -22.25 21.80 -14.85
N LYS A 2 -22.34 20.63 -15.51
CA LYS A 2 -21.19 19.73 -15.64
C LYS A 2 -20.18 20.31 -16.64
N LYS A 3 -18.88 20.28 -16.32
CA LYS A 3 -17.81 20.71 -17.23
C LYS A 3 -17.69 19.68 -18.37
N LEU A 4 -17.67 20.12 -19.62
CA LEU A 4 -17.52 19.26 -20.79
C LEU A 4 -16.16 19.55 -21.44
N ILE A 5 -15.36 18.52 -21.66
CA ILE A 5 -14.09 18.58 -22.39
C ILE A 5 -14.31 17.95 -23.75
N CYS A 6 -13.98 18.71 -24.79
CA CYS A 6 -14.05 18.30 -26.18
C CYS A 6 -12.67 18.41 -26.85
N ILE A 7 -12.60 17.99 -28.11
CA ILE A 7 -11.37 17.97 -28.91
C ILE A 7 -10.69 19.34 -28.95
N ALA A 8 -11.47 20.43 -29.05
CA ALA A 8 -10.93 21.78 -29.10
C ALA A 8 -10.16 22.15 -27.83
N ASP A 9 -10.60 21.67 -26.67
CA ASP A 9 -9.95 21.91 -25.39
C ASP A 9 -8.59 21.19 -25.30
N ILE A 10 -8.48 19.99 -25.89
CA ILE A 10 -7.22 19.23 -25.95
C ILE A 10 -6.20 19.91 -26.86
N TYR A 11 -6.63 20.45 -28.01
CA TYR A 11 -5.74 21.23 -28.87
C TYR A 11 -5.28 22.53 -28.20
N ALA A 12 -6.16 23.20 -27.45
CA ALA A 12 -5.78 24.40 -26.70
C ALA A 12 -4.72 24.10 -25.62
N LEU A 13 -4.82 22.94 -24.95
CA LEU A 13 -3.80 22.48 -23.99
C LEU A 13 -2.46 22.19 -24.67
N LYS A 14 -2.51 21.61 -25.89
CA LYS A 14 -1.31 21.37 -26.69
C LYS A 14 -0.62 22.67 -27.10
N GLU A 15 -1.39 23.67 -27.53
CA GLU A 15 -0.85 24.99 -27.88
C GLU A 15 -0.24 25.71 -26.68
N ALA A 16 -0.75 25.44 -25.47
CA ALA A 16 -0.20 25.93 -24.21
C ALA A 16 1.01 25.13 -23.68
N ASP A 17 1.52 24.15 -24.45
CA ASP A 17 2.57 23.19 -24.07
C ASP A 17 2.28 22.44 -22.75
N GLN A 18 0.99 22.27 -22.43
CA GLN A 18 0.53 21.53 -21.27
C GLN A 18 0.33 20.05 -21.64
N LYS A 19 0.93 19.16 -20.85
CA LYS A 19 0.86 17.70 -21.03
C LYS A 19 -0.19 17.04 -20.14
N GLU A 20 -0.89 17.82 -19.32
CA GLU A 20 -1.84 17.33 -18.34
C GLU A 20 -3.15 18.09 -18.45
N CYS A 21 -4.26 17.36 -18.48
CA CYS A 21 -5.61 17.88 -18.53
C CYS A 21 -6.32 17.59 -17.19
N MET A 22 -6.59 18.63 -16.41
CA MET A 22 -7.22 18.48 -15.10
C MET A 22 -8.73 18.23 -15.21
N ILE A 23 -9.18 17.11 -14.65
CA ILE A 23 -10.59 16.66 -14.67
C ILE A 23 -11.12 16.40 -13.26
N THR A 24 -12.41 16.59 -13.04
CA THR A 24 -13.11 16.18 -11.80
C THR A 24 -14.04 14.99 -12.07
N PRO A 25 -14.51 14.25 -11.05
CA PRO A 25 -15.47 13.14 -11.24
C PRO A 25 -16.79 13.53 -11.92
N GLN A 26 -17.07 14.83 -12.01
CA GLN A 26 -18.28 15.40 -12.61
C GLN A 26 -18.01 15.99 -14.01
N THR A 27 -16.76 15.95 -14.46
CA THR A 27 -16.33 16.41 -15.79
C THR A 27 -16.66 15.33 -16.82
N LEU A 28 -17.39 15.71 -17.85
CA LEU A 28 -17.68 14.86 -18.99
C LEU A 28 -16.59 15.09 -20.04
N VAL A 29 -15.96 14.03 -20.49
CA VAL A 29 -14.98 14.09 -21.59
C VAL A 29 -15.59 13.37 -22.77
N THR A 30 -15.59 13.98 -23.96
CA THR A 30 -16.11 13.29 -25.14
C THR A 30 -15.15 12.18 -25.57
N PRO A 31 -15.65 11.05 -26.12
CA PRO A 31 -14.79 9.95 -26.56
C PRO A 31 -13.69 10.40 -27.53
N ALA A 32 -14.03 11.24 -28.49
CA ALA A 32 -13.06 11.77 -29.44
C ALA A 32 -11.99 12.69 -28.81
N ALA A 33 -12.26 13.30 -27.64
CA ALA A 33 -11.24 14.06 -26.91
C ALA A 33 -10.24 13.14 -26.20
N TYR A 34 -10.66 11.94 -25.77
CA TYR A 34 -9.73 10.93 -25.23
C TYR A 34 -8.76 10.44 -26.30
N ASP A 35 -9.28 10.08 -27.48
CA ASP A 35 -8.46 9.58 -28.59
C ASP A 35 -7.39 10.60 -28.98
N VAL A 36 -7.76 11.87 -29.09
CA VAL A 36 -6.84 12.96 -29.46
C VAL A 36 -5.84 13.27 -28.34
N ALA A 37 -6.22 13.16 -27.08
CA ALA A 37 -5.30 13.36 -25.96
C ALA A 37 -4.23 12.26 -25.92
N GLU A 38 -4.60 11.01 -26.18
CA GLU A 38 -3.66 9.89 -26.27
C GLU A 38 -2.66 10.09 -27.43
N GLU A 39 -3.13 10.47 -28.62
CA GLU A 39 -2.27 10.76 -29.78
C GLU A 39 -1.28 11.91 -29.51
N LEU A 40 -1.70 12.92 -28.75
CA LEU A 40 -0.89 14.11 -28.45
C LEU A 40 -0.04 13.97 -27.18
N GLY A 41 -0.15 12.85 -26.47
CA GLY A 41 0.57 12.57 -25.23
C GLY A 41 0.13 13.44 -24.06
N ILE A 42 -1.15 13.80 -23.99
CA ILE A 42 -1.77 14.58 -22.93
C ILE A 42 -2.49 13.62 -21.97
N ALA A 43 -2.05 13.58 -20.72
CA ALA A 43 -2.64 12.73 -19.69
C ALA A 43 -3.81 13.44 -18.99
N PHE A 44 -4.90 12.73 -18.73
CA PHE A 44 -5.96 13.24 -17.86
C PHE A 44 -5.58 12.99 -16.40
N VAL A 45 -5.53 14.05 -15.61
CA VAL A 45 -5.20 14.01 -14.19
C VAL A 45 -6.44 14.42 -13.42
N GLU A 46 -6.93 13.56 -12.53
CA GLU A 46 -8.02 13.95 -11.65
C GLU A 46 -7.53 15.01 -10.67
N GLU A 47 -8.23 16.15 -10.61
CA GLU A 47 -8.12 17.10 -9.50
C GLU A 47 -8.48 16.34 -8.23
N ALA A 48 -7.45 15.89 -7.51
CA ALA A 48 -7.60 15.70 -6.08
C ALA A 48 -7.96 17.07 -5.52
N GLU A 49 -9.19 17.21 -5.02
CA GLU A 49 -9.59 18.39 -4.27
C GLU A 49 -8.48 18.70 -3.26
N PRO A 50 -8.05 19.96 -3.09
CA PRO A 50 -7.12 20.30 -2.03
C PRO A 50 -7.79 20.00 -0.69
N ILE A 51 -7.54 18.80 -0.15
CA ILE A 51 -8.16 18.27 1.07
C ILE A 51 -7.80 19.09 2.33
N VAL A 52 -6.95 20.11 2.23
CA VAL A 52 -6.27 20.68 3.41
C VAL A 52 -6.93 21.93 4.00
N ASN A 53 -7.99 22.51 3.41
CA ASN A 53 -8.56 23.74 3.98
C ASN A 53 -9.87 23.57 4.80
N ASP A 54 -10.73 22.59 4.51
CA ASP A 54 -12.02 22.47 5.23
C ASP A 54 -11.89 21.79 6.60
N LEU A 55 -10.91 20.90 6.79
CA LEU A 55 -10.75 20.15 8.04
C LEU A 55 -9.94 20.90 9.09
N SER A 56 -9.05 21.81 8.68
CA SER A 56 -8.31 22.67 9.61
C SER A 56 -9.26 23.58 10.40
N ASP A 57 -10.29 24.11 9.73
CA ASP A 57 -11.31 24.95 10.37
C ASP A 57 -12.22 24.12 11.27
N PHE A 58 -12.53 22.88 10.89
CA PHE A 58 -13.34 21.96 11.69
C PHE A 58 -12.62 21.46 12.96
N LEU A 59 -11.31 21.18 12.88
CA LEU A 59 -10.49 20.74 14.02
C LEU A 59 -10.13 21.88 14.99
N GLN A 60 -10.19 23.13 14.52
CA GLN A 60 -10.01 24.32 15.36
C GLN A 60 -11.27 24.68 16.15
N GLN A 61 -12.46 24.23 15.71
CA GLN A 61 -13.69 24.42 16.46
C GLN A 61 -13.76 23.45 17.64
N LYS A 62 -13.71 23.99 18.86
CA LYS A 62 -13.94 23.26 20.13
C LYS A 62 -15.44 23.00 20.38
N ASP A 63 -16.22 22.68 19.35
CA ASP A 63 -17.62 22.35 19.52
C ASP A 63 -17.82 20.81 19.63
N PRO A 64 -18.21 20.28 20.80
CA PRO A 64 -18.50 18.85 20.96
C PRO A 64 -19.66 18.35 20.07
N GLY A 65 -20.56 19.24 19.61
CA GLY A 65 -21.62 18.90 18.66
C GLY A 65 -21.10 18.54 17.26
N ALA A 66 -20.04 19.22 16.82
CA ALA A 66 -19.39 18.98 15.55
C ALA A 66 -18.67 17.61 15.52
N LEU A 67 -18.07 17.20 16.65
CA LEU A 67 -17.48 15.86 16.82
C LEU A 67 -18.54 14.74 16.75
N LEU A 68 -19.72 14.96 17.34
CA LEU A 68 -20.82 13.98 17.28
C LEU A 68 -21.40 13.85 15.87
N GLN A 69 -21.51 14.95 15.13
CA GLN A 69 -21.92 14.93 13.71
C GLN A 69 -20.89 14.23 12.83
N LEU A 70 -19.60 14.43 13.12
CA LEU A 70 -18.51 13.70 12.48
C LEU A 70 -18.61 12.20 12.74
N LEU A 71 -18.80 11.79 13.99
CA LEU A 71 -18.97 10.38 14.35
C LEU A 71 -20.23 9.75 13.73
N GLY A 72 -21.28 10.55 13.52
CA GLY A 72 -22.53 10.13 12.88
C GLY A 72 -22.45 10.02 11.35
N ASN A 73 -21.43 10.62 10.72
CA ASN A 73 -21.24 10.59 9.27
C ASN A 73 -20.14 9.60 8.88
N GLN A 74 -20.54 8.37 8.56
CA GLN A 74 -19.62 7.28 8.20
C GLN A 74 -18.74 7.62 7.00
N GLU A 75 -19.23 8.40 6.03
CA GLU A 75 -18.45 8.78 4.86
C GLU A 75 -17.33 9.77 5.23
N LEU A 76 -17.63 10.76 6.09
CA LEU A 76 -16.63 11.70 6.58
C LEU A 76 -15.59 11.03 7.48
N LEU A 77 -16.00 10.06 8.31
CA LEU A 77 -15.05 9.24 9.08
C LEU A 77 -14.13 8.40 8.19
N GLN A 78 -14.66 7.82 7.11
CA GLN A 78 -13.87 7.06 6.14
C GLN A 78 -12.87 7.96 5.42
N ARG A 79 -13.28 9.17 5.02
CA ARG A 79 -12.37 10.16 4.42
C ARG A 79 -11.31 10.63 5.43
N LEU A 80 -11.69 10.94 6.67
CA LEU A 80 -10.75 11.33 7.72
C LEU A 80 -9.75 10.23 8.06
N THR A 81 -10.19 8.98 8.13
CA THR A 81 -9.28 7.85 8.36
C THR A 81 -8.32 7.67 7.19
N ALA A 82 -8.78 7.85 5.95
CA ALA A 82 -7.89 7.84 4.77
C ALA A 82 -6.87 9.00 4.79
N ILE A 83 -7.26 10.19 5.26
CA ILE A 83 -6.38 11.36 5.37
C ILE A 83 -5.36 11.22 6.51
N LEU A 84 -5.78 10.64 7.63
CA LEU A 84 -4.94 10.43 8.81
C LEU A 84 -4.03 9.21 8.67
N GLN A 85 -4.39 8.25 7.82
CA GLN A 85 -3.53 7.14 7.46
C GLN A 85 -2.42 7.64 6.54
N LYS A 86 -1.25 7.96 7.12
CA LYS A 86 0.00 7.85 6.37
C LYS A 86 0.05 6.43 5.81
N THR A 87 -0.11 6.28 4.50
CA THR A 87 0.12 5.01 3.85
C THR A 87 1.59 4.64 4.07
N PRO A 88 1.89 3.43 4.56
CA PRO A 88 3.26 3.03 4.89
C PRO A 88 4.08 2.72 3.63
N TYR A 89 3.61 3.11 2.45
CA TYR A 89 4.25 2.90 1.16
C TYR A 89 3.66 3.84 0.11
N GLN A 90 4.41 4.03 -0.98
CA GLN A 90 3.95 4.61 -2.24
C GLN A 90 3.31 3.50 -3.09
N SER A 91 2.19 3.83 -3.73
CA SER A 91 1.45 2.90 -4.59
C SER A 91 0.75 3.59 -5.74
N GLU A 92 0.59 2.89 -6.85
CA GLU A 92 -0.24 3.27 -7.99
C GLU A 92 -1.44 2.35 -8.07
N LYS A 93 -2.62 2.92 -8.35
CA LYS A 93 -3.86 2.16 -8.47
C LYS A 93 -4.62 2.61 -9.70
N ASP A 94 -5.08 1.66 -10.51
CA ASP A 94 -5.92 1.94 -11.66
C ASP A 94 -7.42 1.77 -11.34
N CYS A 95 -8.28 2.18 -12.28
CA CYS A 95 -9.73 2.02 -12.17
C CYS A 95 -10.21 0.57 -12.30
N GLN A 96 -9.36 -0.35 -12.79
CA GLN A 96 -9.66 -1.77 -12.94
C GLN A 96 -9.38 -2.57 -11.65
N GLY A 97 -8.76 -1.93 -10.65
CA GLY A 97 -8.44 -2.54 -9.36
C GLY A 97 -7.03 -3.11 -9.26
N THR A 98 -6.16 -2.87 -10.25
CA THR A 98 -4.73 -3.18 -10.16
C THR A 98 -4.08 -2.25 -9.14
N LEU A 99 -3.28 -2.81 -8.23
CA LEU A 99 -2.49 -2.06 -7.26
C LEU A 99 -1.01 -2.43 -7.40
N LEU A 100 -0.18 -1.45 -7.73
CA LEU A 100 1.27 -1.55 -7.68
C LEU A 100 1.76 -0.92 -6.38
N ILE A 101 2.51 -1.66 -5.57
CA ILE A 101 3.20 -1.13 -4.39
C ILE A 101 4.68 -1.02 -4.71
N HIS A 102 5.26 0.17 -4.57
CA HIS A 102 6.68 0.40 -4.77
C HIS A 102 7.46 -0.16 -3.58
N GLY A 103 7.99 -1.38 -3.70
CA GLY A 103 8.56 -2.12 -2.57
C GLY A 103 9.69 -1.41 -1.80
N GLN A 104 10.42 -0.48 -2.44
CA GLN A 104 11.46 0.32 -1.79
C GLN A 104 10.92 1.45 -0.90
N SER A 105 9.66 1.85 -1.10
CA SER A 105 8.99 2.90 -0.32
C SER A 105 8.34 2.39 0.96
N ILE A 106 8.34 1.06 1.17
CA ILE A 106 7.69 0.42 2.32
C ILE A 106 8.42 0.86 3.61
N GLN A 107 7.70 1.58 4.44
CA GLN A 107 8.06 1.95 5.79
C GLN A 107 7.76 0.77 6.71
N MET A 108 8.76 0.35 7.47
CA MET A 108 8.67 -0.84 8.32
C MET A 108 8.32 -0.44 9.76
N GLU A 109 7.40 -1.16 10.38
CA GLU A 109 7.06 -0.98 11.81
C GLU A 109 7.98 -1.86 12.67
N SER A 110 8.60 -1.27 13.69
CA SER A 110 9.49 -2.01 14.61
C SER A 110 8.67 -2.93 15.51
N CYS A 111 9.01 -4.22 15.54
CA CYS A 111 8.48 -5.15 16.53
C CYS A 111 9.40 -5.15 17.76
N GLU A 112 8.91 -4.66 18.89
CA GLU A 112 9.67 -4.44 20.14
C GLU A 112 10.41 -5.69 20.67
N LYS A 113 10.02 -6.90 20.25
CA LYS A 113 10.50 -8.15 20.87
C LYS A 113 11.75 -8.77 20.22
N ASN A 114 11.99 -8.64 18.90
CA ASN A 114 12.88 -9.59 18.19
C ASN A 114 13.88 -8.98 17.16
N ALA A 115 14.26 -7.70 17.25
CA ALA A 115 15.07 -7.03 16.21
C ALA A 115 14.51 -7.22 14.78
N CYS A 116 13.20 -7.41 14.73
CA CYS A 116 12.40 -7.66 13.55
C CYS A 116 11.58 -6.40 13.29
N SER A 117 11.42 -6.04 12.03
CA SER A 117 10.43 -5.08 11.61
C SER A 117 9.49 -5.73 10.62
N SER A 118 8.25 -5.29 10.57
CA SER A 118 7.25 -5.84 9.66
C SER A 118 6.29 -4.77 9.20
N GLN A 119 5.75 -4.93 8.00
CA GLN A 119 4.65 -4.12 7.50
C GLN A 119 3.56 -5.02 6.92
N LEU A 120 2.33 -4.83 7.38
CA LEU A 120 1.16 -5.45 6.77
C LEU A 120 0.82 -4.71 5.48
N LEU A 121 0.87 -5.42 4.35
CA LEU A 121 0.50 -4.87 3.05
C LEU A 121 -0.98 -5.12 2.75
N PHE A 122 -1.44 -6.35 2.97
CA PHE A 122 -2.83 -6.73 2.75
C PHE A 122 -3.39 -7.51 3.92
N LYS A 123 -4.55 -7.08 4.40
CA LYS A 123 -5.36 -7.79 5.39
C LYS A 123 -6.53 -8.46 4.67
N ASN A 124 -6.75 -9.75 4.90
CA ASN A 124 -7.83 -10.52 4.28
C ASN A 124 -7.85 -10.42 2.74
N LEU A 125 -6.67 -10.43 2.11
CA LEU A 125 -6.53 -10.58 0.67
C LEU A 125 -7.29 -11.83 0.22
N PHE A 126 -8.17 -11.66 -0.78
CA PHE A 126 -9.08 -12.72 -1.26
C PHE A 126 -9.95 -13.35 -0.16
N ASN A 127 -10.21 -12.62 0.94
CA ASN A 127 -10.96 -13.08 2.12
C ASN A 127 -10.34 -14.25 2.90
N CYS A 128 -9.09 -14.63 2.61
CA CYS A 128 -8.48 -15.81 3.22
C CYS A 128 -6.99 -15.65 3.56
N LEU A 129 -6.34 -14.54 3.21
CA LEU A 129 -4.89 -14.38 3.32
C LEU A 129 -4.49 -13.02 3.89
N ASN A 130 -3.47 -13.03 4.73
CA ASN A 130 -2.72 -11.83 5.09
C ASN A 130 -1.37 -11.86 4.39
N LEU A 131 -0.94 -10.72 3.86
CA LEU A 131 0.36 -10.55 3.23
C LEU A 131 1.16 -9.50 3.99
N LYS A 132 2.34 -9.87 4.46
CA LYS A 132 3.28 -9.00 5.19
C LYS A 132 4.65 -9.02 4.54
N VAL A 133 5.37 -7.91 4.65
CA VAL A 133 6.82 -7.87 4.44
C VAL A 133 7.48 -7.86 5.81
N ILE A 134 8.51 -8.67 5.97
CA ILE A 134 9.24 -8.81 7.23
C ILE A 134 10.72 -8.64 6.96
N GLU A 135 11.38 -7.88 7.84
CA GLU A 135 12.83 -7.70 7.87
C GLU A 135 13.40 -8.14 9.22
N ILE A 136 14.50 -8.88 9.16
CA ILE A 136 15.22 -9.33 10.34
C ILE A 136 16.69 -8.93 10.16
N LYS A 137 17.22 -8.21 11.16
CA LYS A 137 18.64 -7.83 11.16
C LYS A 137 19.54 -9.05 11.30
N ALA A 138 20.74 -8.96 10.73
CA ALA A 138 21.76 -9.97 10.92
C ALA A 138 22.04 -10.21 12.41
N GLY A 139 22.08 -11.49 12.80
CA GLY A 139 22.21 -11.89 14.19
C GLY A 139 21.50 -13.21 14.49
N PRO A 140 21.63 -13.69 15.73
CA PRO A 140 20.90 -14.85 16.19
C PRO A 140 19.40 -14.53 16.23
N CYS A 141 18.60 -15.41 15.67
CA CYS A 141 17.16 -15.32 15.75
C CYS A 141 16.64 -16.51 16.57
N GLN A 142 16.03 -16.19 17.71
CA GLN A 142 15.46 -17.19 18.61
C GLN A 142 13.96 -16.98 18.69
N ASP A 143 13.25 -18.09 18.89
CA ASP A 143 11.83 -18.10 19.23
C ASP A 143 10.91 -17.47 18.17
N LEU A 144 11.24 -17.66 16.88
CA LEU A 144 10.27 -17.42 15.82
C LEU A 144 9.26 -18.56 15.77
N TYR A 145 7.98 -18.20 15.77
CA TYR A 145 6.87 -19.14 15.68
C TYR A 145 6.12 -18.89 14.38
N PHE A 146 6.06 -19.92 13.55
CA PHE A 146 5.38 -19.89 12.27
C PHE A 146 4.33 -20.99 12.22
N GLU A 147 3.13 -20.65 11.75
CA GLU A 147 1.99 -21.56 11.67
C GLU A 147 1.12 -21.20 10.47
N ASP A 148 0.84 -22.20 9.63
CA ASP A 148 -0.03 -22.13 8.45
C ASP A 148 0.32 -20.96 7.52
N GLU A 149 1.59 -20.92 7.10
CA GLU A 149 2.14 -19.80 6.35
C GLU A 149 3.26 -20.20 5.38
N VAL A 150 3.42 -19.36 4.36
CA VAL A 150 4.45 -19.46 3.30
C VAL A 150 5.32 -18.22 3.33
N HIS A 151 6.62 -18.40 3.19
CA HIS A 151 7.61 -17.33 3.13
C HIS A 151 8.37 -17.36 1.81
N LEU A 152 8.49 -16.21 1.14
CA LEU A 152 9.35 -16.02 -0.03
C LEU A 152 10.50 -15.08 0.35
N ILE A 153 11.73 -15.57 0.26
CA ILE A 153 12.92 -14.76 0.59
C ILE A 153 13.23 -13.83 -0.57
N LEU A 154 13.22 -12.52 -0.30
CA LEU A 154 13.55 -11.48 -1.26
C LEU A 154 15.03 -11.12 -1.21
N GLU A 155 15.59 -10.99 0.00
CA GLU A 155 16.96 -10.55 0.21
C GLU A 155 17.56 -11.26 1.44
N GLY A 156 18.89 -11.45 1.42
CA GLY A 156 19.64 -12.04 2.53
C GLY A 156 19.64 -13.56 2.54
N CYS A 157 20.09 -14.13 3.65
CA CYS A 157 20.07 -15.57 3.86
C CYS A 157 20.03 -15.93 5.35
N VAL A 158 19.48 -17.11 5.64
CA VAL A 158 19.27 -17.61 6.98
C VAL A 158 19.64 -19.08 7.06
N ASP A 159 20.42 -19.43 8.09
CA ASP A 159 20.61 -20.81 8.52
C ASP A 159 19.69 -21.07 9.70
N PHE A 160 18.90 -22.14 9.68
CA PHE A 160 18.00 -22.44 10.76
C PHE A 160 17.82 -23.93 10.99
N THR A 161 17.36 -24.29 12.19
CA THR A 161 17.16 -25.68 12.59
C THR A 161 15.70 -25.93 12.95
N ILE A 162 15.12 -27.00 12.40
CA ILE A 162 13.80 -27.52 12.76
C ILE A 162 13.97 -29.01 13.06
N GLU A 163 13.52 -29.47 14.23
CA GLU A 163 13.55 -30.89 14.63
C GLU A 163 14.92 -31.57 14.37
N ASN A 164 16.01 -30.92 14.79
CA ASN A 164 17.41 -31.34 14.59
C ASN A 164 17.90 -31.40 13.13
N ARG A 165 17.13 -30.93 12.16
CA ARG A 165 17.57 -30.79 10.77
C ARG A 165 17.91 -29.34 10.48
N GLN A 166 19.11 -29.14 9.92
CA GLN A 166 19.56 -27.83 9.46
C GLN A 166 19.06 -27.54 8.05
N TYR A 167 18.68 -26.29 7.84
CA TYR A 167 18.25 -25.73 6.58
C TYR A 167 19.05 -24.46 6.31
N HIS A 168 19.30 -24.21 5.03
CA HIS A 168 19.82 -22.95 4.52
C HIS A 168 18.79 -22.42 3.52
N ALA A 169 18.46 -21.15 3.62
CA ALA A 169 17.57 -20.50 2.67
C ALA A 169 18.12 -19.11 2.31
N GLU A 170 18.05 -18.77 1.03
CA GLU A 170 18.55 -17.53 0.45
C GLU A 170 17.54 -16.88 -0.51
N ALA A 171 17.89 -15.72 -1.06
CA ALA A 171 17.01 -14.97 -1.96
C ALA A 171 16.53 -15.83 -3.15
N GLY A 172 15.22 -15.88 -3.35
CA GLY A 172 14.56 -16.72 -4.34
C GLY A 172 13.97 -18.02 -3.78
N ASP A 173 14.37 -18.44 -2.58
CA ASP A 173 13.83 -19.65 -1.93
C ASP A 173 12.44 -19.42 -1.33
N VAL A 174 11.68 -20.51 -1.27
CA VAL A 174 10.32 -20.56 -0.68
C VAL A 174 10.29 -21.56 0.47
N LEU A 175 9.79 -21.12 1.63
CA LEU A 175 9.57 -21.95 2.80
C LEU A 175 8.07 -22.09 3.07
N GLN A 176 7.62 -23.31 3.33
CA GLN A 176 6.23 -23.57 3.72
C GLN A 176 6.20 -24.23 5.10
N HIS A 177 5.35 -23.71 5.97
CA HIS A 177 5.08 -24.27 7.29
C HIS A 177 3.61 -24.68 7.39
N THR A 178 3.36 -26.00 7.45
CA THR A 178 2.02 -26.60 7.60
C THR A 178 1.67 -26.95 9.04
N LYS A 179 2.61 -26.72 9.96
CA LYS A 179 2.46 -26.93 11.40
C LYS A 179 3.18 -25.82 12.14
N ALA A 180 2.75 -25.57 13.37
CA ALA A 180 3.46 -24.68 14.28
C ALA A 180 4.90 -25.17 14.46
N VAL A 181 5.86 -24.40 13.96
CA VAL A 181 7.29 -24.67 14.12
C VAL A 181 7.95 -23.53 14.87
N LYS A 182 8.81 -23.93 15.81
CA LYS A 182 9.70 -23.01 16.51
C LYS A 182 11.05 -23.05 15.81
N ILE A 183 11.49 -21.90 15.31
CA ILE A 183 12.74 -21.79 14.58
C ILE A 183 13.79 -21.11 15.46
N GLN A 184 14.98 -21.75 15.50
CA GLN A 184 16.20 -21.16 16.00
C GLN A 184 17.21 -21.13 14.85
N GLY A 185 17.80 -19.96 14.63
CA GLY A 185 18.68 -19.77 13.48
C GLY A 185 19.64 -18.60 13.63
N LEU A 186 20.48 -18.46 12.62
CA LEU A 186 21.41 -17.38 12.45
C LEU A 186 21.12 -16.69 11.12
N VAL A 187 20.70 -15.42 11.22
CA VAL A 187 20.54 -14.55 10.06
C VAL A 187 21.93 -14.00 9.72
N LYS A 188 22.54 -14.49 8.65
CA LYS A 188 23.91 -14.13 8.26
C LYS A 188 24.00 -12.74 7.65
N LYS A 189 22.98 -12.37 6.88
CA LYS A 189 22.79 -11.05 6.26
C LYS A 189 21.37 -10.60 6.55
N ASN A 190 21.12 -9.29 6.63
CA ASN A 190 19.78 -8.75 6.82
C ASN A 190 18.81 -9.46 5.87
N LEU A 191 17.81 -10.09 6.46
CA LEU A 191 16.86 -10.94 5.75
C LEU A 191 15.62 -10.10 5.47
N ARG A 192 15.12 -10.16 4.24
CA ARG A 192 13.85 -9.56 3.84
C ARG A 192 13.02 -10.60 3.13
N PHE A 193 11.78 -10.79 3.55
CA PHE A 193 10.91 -11.81 2.98
C PHE A 193 9.44 -11.40 3.02
N ILE A 194 8.65 -11.99 2.12
CA ILE A 194 7.19 -11.90 2.12
C ILE A 194 6.63 -13.07 2.91
N GLN A 195 5.75 -12.79 3.86
CA GLN A 195 4.94 -13.78 4.55
C GLN A 195 3.51 -13.75 4.01
N LEU A 196 3.03 -14.93 3.59
CA LEU A 196 1.64 -15.20 3.26
C LEU A 196 1.07 -16.09 4.37
N LYS A 197 0.08 -15.59 5.10
CA LYS A 197 -0.53 -16.32 6.22
C LYS A 197 -2.03 -16.48 5.99
N ALA A 198 -2.53 -17.71 6.11
CA ALA A 198 -3.96 -17.96 6.01
C ALA A 198 -4.71 -17.32 7.19
N THR A 199 -5.89 -16.75 6.92
CA THR A 199 -6.81 -16.25 7.95
C THR A 199 -7.76 -17.36 8.36
N LYS A 200 -7.75 -17.73 9.64
CA LYS A 200 -8.71 -18.68 10.22
C LYS A 200 -10.06 -18.01 10.45
#